data_AF-A0AAY4AAH1-F1
#
_entry.id   AF-A0AAY4AAH1-F1
#
_cell.length_a   1.000
_cell.length_b   1.000
_cell.length_c   1.000
_cell.angle_alpha   90.00
_cell.angle_beta   90.00
_cell.angle_gamma   90.00
#
_symmetry.space_group_name_H-M   'P 1'
#
loop_
_entity.id
_entity.type
_entity.pdbx_description
1 polymer ?
#
loop_
_entity_poly.entity_id
_entity_poly.type
_entity_poly.pdbx_seq_one_letter_code
_entity_poly.pdbx_strand_id
1 'polypeptide(L)'
;MEVHLLQEEINQSSDKIRVRDVQIVTREAVAHMKEGEEEKTKSYSALIWTQKSIVQNDIEFISDIKELKVAQKTPLRVLHRRPLAVRQRLIHTMSTRYLDPHHFYLHLRTQAGTYPPPCFFLSLRTVDTLTRRGPSPHKPKMQHIP
;
A
#
# COMPACT_ATOMS: atom_id res chain seq x y z
N MET A 1 -18.23 -21.55 -24.62
CA MET A 1 -17.58 -21.06 -25.86
C MET A 1 -17.74 -19.54 -26.02
N GLU A 2 -18.88 -18.94 -25.65
CA GLU A 2 -19.15 -17.50 -25.81
C GLU A 2 -18.37 -16.56 -24.87
N VAL A 3 -18.15 -16.94 -23.62
CA VAL A 3 -17.55 -16.03 -22.61
C VAL A 3 -16.08 -15.69 -22.90
N HIS A 4 -15.35 -16.61 -23.54
CA HIS A 4 -13.97 -16.36 -23.95
C HIS A 4 -13.87 -15.32 -25.07
N LEU A 5 -14.80 -15.36 -26.03
CA LEU A 5 -14.87 -14.39 -27.12
C LEU A 5 -15.17 -12.99 -26.56
N LEU A 6 -16.10 -12.90 -25.61
CA LEU A 6 -16.39 -11.65 -24.92
C LEU A 6 -15.17 -11.10 -24.17
N GLN A 7 -14.40 -11.96 -23.50
CA GLN A 7 -13.16 -11.56 -22.84
C GLN A 7 -12.14 -10.99 -23.83
N GLU A 8 -11.96 -11.65 -24.98
CA GLU A 8 -11.05 -11.18 -26.04
C GLU A 8 -11.51 -9.86 -26.65
N GLU A 9 -12.79 -9.71 -26.94
CA GLU A 9 -13.37 -8.48 -27.48
C GLU A 9 -13.15 -7.30 -26.53
N ILE A 10 -13.43 -7.48 -25.23
CA ILE A 10 -13.17 -6.45 -24.22
C ILE A 10 -11.67 -6.09 -24.18
N ASN A 11 -10.79 -7.10 -24.21
CA ASN A 11 -9.34 -6.89 -24.17
C ASN A 11 -8.77 -6.22 -25.43
N GLN A 12 -9.43 -6.37 -26.57
CA GLN A 12 -9.05 -5.71 -27.82
C GLN A 12 -9.64 -4.29 -27.92
N SER A 13 -10.77 -4.03 -27.24
CA SER A 13 -11.45 -2.74 -27.26
C SER A 13 -10.75 -1.63 -26.47
N SER A 14 -9.82 -1.97 -25.55
CA SER A 14 -9.17 -0.99 -24.69
C SER A 14 -7.75 -1.37 -24.31
N ASP A 15 -6.83 -0.42 -24.48
CA ASP A 15 -5.46 -0.55 -23.96
C ASP A 15 -5.35 -0.23 -22.47
N LYS A 16 -6.38 0.40 -21.88
CA LYS A 16 -6.34 0.88 -20.48
C LYS A 16 -6.69 -0.20 -19.47
N ILE A 17 -7.52 -1.16 -19.87
CA ILE A 17 -8.00 -2.23 -19.01
C ILE A 17 -7.82 -3.56 -19.70
N ARG A 18 -7.58 -4.61 -18.91
CA ARG A 18 -7.66 -5.99 -19.37
C ARG A 18 -8.44 -6.80 -18.37
N VAL A 19 -9.32 -7.66 -18.86
CA VAL A 19 -10.15 -8.58 -18.08
C VAL A 19 -9.63 -10.01 -18.25
N ARG A 20 -9.74 -10.79 -17.18
CA ARG A 20 -9.32 -12.20 -17.10
C ARG A 20 -10.35 -12.96 -16.27
N ASP A 21 -10.43 -14.27 -16.49
CA ASP A 21 -11.32 -15.19 -15.77
C ASP A 21 -12.80 -14.76 -15.83
N VAL A 22 -13.23 -14.21 -16.97
CA VAL A 22 -14.63 -13.83 -17.19
C VAL A 22 -15.48 -15.11 -17.17
N GLN A 23 -16.51 -15.09 -16.34
CA GLN A 23 -17.37 -16.24 -16.08
C GLN A 23 -18.77 -15.80 -15.68
N ILE A 24 -19.75 -16.66 -15.94
CA ILE A 24 -21.12 -16.45 -15.46
C ILE A 24 -21.14 -16.84 -13.97
N VAL A 25 -21.53 -15.90 -13.11
CA VAL A 25 -21.53 -16.09 -11.65
C VAL A 25 -22.95 -16.06 -11.09
N THR A 26 -23.14 -16.74 -9.96
CA THR A 26 -24.39 -16.71 -9.19
C THR A 26 -24.37 -15.59 -8.14
N ARG A 27 -25.49 -15.39 -7.44
CA ARG A 27 -25.60 -14.32 -6.41
C ARG A 27 -24.61 -14.52 -5.26
N GLU A 28 -24.26 -15.77 -4.95
CA GLU A 28 -23.32 -16.15 -3.89
C GLU A 28 -21.91 -15.61 -4.16
N ALA A 29 -21.50 -15.49 -5.43
CA ALA A 29 -20.21 -14.91 -5.79
C ALA A 29 -20.07 -13.45 -5.33
N VAL A 30 -21.17 -12.69 -5.30
CA VAL A 30 -21.17 -11.31 -4.82
C VAL A 30 -20.90 -11.25 -3.32
N ALA A 31 -21.36 -12.23 -2.54
CA ALA A 31 -21.07 -12.32 -1.11
C ALA A 31 -19.58 -12.59 -0.88
N HIS A 32 -19.00 -13.54 -1.62
CA HIS A 32 -17.55 -13.84 -1.56
C HIS A 32 -16.67 -12.65 -1.96
N MET A 33 -17.12 -11.81 -2.89
CA MET A 33 -16.41 -10.57 -3.23
C MET A 33 -16.38 -9.57 -2.07
N LYS A 34 -17.50 -9.42 -1.36
CA LYS A 34 -17.60 -8.49 -0.21
C LYS A 34 -16.75 -8.95 0.97
N GLU A 35 -16.81 -10.24 1.31
CA GLU A 35 -15.94 -10.84 2.34
C GLU A 35 -14.46 -10.61 1.98
N GLY A 36 -14.10 -10.82 0.70
CA GLY A 36 -12.76 -10.55 0.21
C GLY A 36 -12.33 -9.08 0.23
N GLU A 37 -13.27 -8.12 0.30
CA GLU A 37 -12.96 -6.69 0.46
C GLU A 37 -12.48 -6.38 1.87
N GLU A 38 -13.06 -7.04 2.88
CA GLU A 38 -12.81 -6.79 4.30
C GLU A 38 -11.64 -7.58 4.86
N GLU A 39 -11.33 -8.75 4.29
CA GLU A 39 -10.33 -9.66 4.87
C GLU A 39 -9.04 -9.76 4.05
N LYS A 40 -9.12 -9.66 2.72
CA LYS A 40 -7.94 -9.93 1.88
C LYS A 40 -6.90 -8.82 2.01
N THR A 41 -5.67 -9.25 2.27
CA THR A 41 -4.53 -8.35 2.24
C THR A 41 -4.38 -7.69 0.86
N LYS A 42 -4.04 -6.41 0.83
CA LYS A 42 -3.76 -5.67 -0.40
C LYS A 42 -2.27 -5.44 -0.57
N SER A 43 -1.79 -5.66 -1.79
CA SER A 43 -0.40 -5.44 -2.17
C SER A 43 -0.26 -4.18 -3.01
N TYR A 44 0.74 -3.36 -2.70
CA TYR A 44 1.02 -2.10 -3.39
C TYR A 44 2.49 -2.01 -3.78
N SER A 45 2.75 -1.30 -4.86
CA SER A 45 4.09 -0.90 -5.29
C SER A 45 4.09 0.61 -5.48
N ALA A 46 5.06 1.29 -4.89
CA ALA A 46 5.20 2.74 -5.01
C ALA A 46 6.62 3.10 -5.41
N LEU A 47 6.76 4.09 -6.29
CA LEU A 47 8.02 4.76 -6.55
C LEU A 47 8.17 5.87 -5.51
N ILE A 48 9.27 5.84 -4.76
CA ILE A 48 9.58 6.81 -3.72
C ILE A 48 10.74 7.68 -4.18
N TRP A 49 10.57 8.99 -4.03
CA TRP A 49 11.64 9.97 -4.21
C TRP A 49 12.15 10.47 -2.85
N THR A 50 13.46 10.64 -2.72
CA THR A 50 14.11 11.18 -1.52
C THR A 50 14.87 12.46 -1.84
N GLN A 51 14.75 13.47 -0.98
CA GLN A 51 15.51 14.72 -1.15
C GLN A 51 17.02 14.51 -0.95
N LYS A 52 17.39 13.66 0.00
CA LYS A 52 18.79 13.26 0.23
C LYS A 52 19.14 12.10 -0.68
N SER A 53 20.41 12.06 -1.10
CA SER A 53 20.96 10.90 -1.78
C SER A 53 20.98 9.71 -0.82
N ILE A 54 20.50 8.55 -1.28
CA ILE A 54 20.48 7.27 -0.59
C ILE A 54 21.42 6.28 -1.29
N VAL A 55 21.94 5.34 -0.53
CA VAL A 55 22.58 4.13 -1.05
C VAL A 55 21.74 2.90 -0.69
N GLN A 56 22.01 1.75 -1.31
CA GLN A 56 21.29 0.50 -1.07
C GLN A 56 21.19 0.15 0.43
N ASN A 57 22.29 0.28 1.19
CA ASN A 57 22.32 -0.02 2.62
C ASN A 57 21.36 0.86 3.45
N ASP A 58 21.04 2.06 2.97
CA ASP A 58 20.15 2.98 3.69
C ASP A 58 18.69 2.52 3.65
N ILE A 59 18.32 1.59 2.76
CA ILE A 59 16.94 1.13 2.60
C ILE A 59 16.75 -0.36 2.94
N GLU A 60 17.84 -1.11 3.13
CA GLU A 60 17.78 -2.55 3.43
C GLU A 60 16.99 -2.86 4.70
N PHE A 61 17.16 -2.06 5.76
CA PHE A 61 16.47 -2.26 7.04
C PHE A 61 14.95 -2.25 6.89
N ILE A 62 14.39 -1.61 5.85
CA ILE A 62 12.95 -1.53 5.62
C ILE A 62 12.37 -2.92 5.40
N SER A 63 13.13 -3.82 4.78
CA SER A 63 12.71 -5.19 4.49
C SER A 63 12.61 -6.07 5.75
N ASP A 64 13.33 -5.70 6.82
CA ASP A 64 13.30 -6.41 8.10
C ASP A 64 12.10 -6.03 8.96
N ILE A 65 11.45 -4.91 8.66
CA ILE A 65 10.27 -4.45 9.40
C ILE A 65 9.05 -5.28 8.98
N LYS A 66 8.61 -6.14 9.89
CA LYS A 66 7.40 -6.96 9.76
C LYS A 66 6.35 -6.52 10.76
N GLU A 67 5.08 -6.72 10.39
CA GLU A 67 3.92 -6.47 11.26
C GLU A 67 3.88 -5.04 11.86
N LEU A 68 4.19 -4.05 11.03
CA LEU A 68 4.19 -2.65 11.44
C LEU A 68 2.75 -2.16 11.66
N LYS A 69 2.44 -1.82 12.91
CA LYS A 69 1.17 -1.18 13.29
C LYS A 69 1.22 0.31 13.02
N VAL A 70 0.25 0.82 12.26
CA VAL A 70 0.13 2.23 11.87
C VAL A 70 -1.22 2.76 12.32
N ALA A 71 -1.22 3.91 13.01
CA ALA A 71 -2.43 4.64 13.35
C ALA A 71 -2.79 5.63 12.21
N GLN A 72 -3.76 5.27 11.36
CA GLN A 72 -4.14 6.10 10.22
C GLN A 72 -5.35 6.99 10.54
N LYS A 73 -5.18 8.32 10.45
CA LYS A 73 -6.30 9.29 10.42
C LYS A 73 -7.04 9.18 9.08
N THR A 74 -8.37 9.39 9.08
CA THR A 74 -9.14 9.54 7.83
C THR A 74 -8.51 10.66 6.98
N PRO A 75 -8.07 10.38 5.73
CA PRO A 75 -7.42 11.40 4.91
C PRO A 75 -8.35 12.56 4.58
N LEU A 76 -7.81 13.79 4.52
CA LEU A 76 -8.58 15.01 4.22
C LEU A 76 -9.44 14.87 2.95
N ARG A 77 -8.86 14.31 1.89
CA ARG A 77 -9.55 14.08 0.59
C ARG A 77 -10.77 13.14 0.67
N VAL A 78 -10.99 12.45 1.79
CA VAL A 78 -12.09 11.50 2.01
C VAL A 78 -13.04 11.98 3.12
N LEU A 79 -12.72 13.06 3.83
CA LEU A 79 -13.51 13.54 4.96
C LEU A 79 -14.94 13.93 4.59
N HIS A 80 -15.18 14.37 3.35
CA HIS A 80 -16.52 14.71 2.87
C HIS A 80 -17.47 13.51 2.80
N ARG A 81 -16.95 12.27 2.80
CA ARG A 81 -17.76 11.04 2.74
C ARG A 81 -17.61 10.15 3.96
N ARG A 82 -16.63 10.40 4.83
CA ARG A 82 -16.28 9.52 5.96
C ARG A 82 -15.96 10.36 7.19
N PRO A 83 -16.40 9.92 8.39
CA PRO A 83 -16.08 10.63 9.62
C PRO A 83 -14.56 10.62 9.89
N LEU A 84 -14.09 11.69 10.54
CA LEU A 84 -12.72 11.77 11.05
C LEU A 84 -12.56 10.72 12.15
N ALA A 85 -11.69 9.74 11.92
CA ALA A 85 -11.38 8.70 12.89
C ALA A 85 -9.92 8.24 12.70
N VAL A 86 -9.30 7.78 13.78
CA VAL A 86 -8.00 7.10 13.74
C VAL A 86 -8.26 5.60 13.80
N ARG A 87 -7.75 4.87 12.80
CA ARG A 87 -7.88 3.41 12.73
C ARG A 87 -6.50 2.76 12.76
N GLN A 88 -6.34 1.73 13.58
CA GLN A 88 -5.15 0.90 13.57
C GLN A 88 -5.16 0.03 12.31
N ARG A 89 -4.01 -0.02 11.63
CA ARG A 89 -3.79 -0.82 10.42
C ARG A 89 -2.47 -1.55 10.53
N LEU A 90 -2.41 -2.72 9.92
CA LEU A 90 -1.21 -3.56 9.92
C LEU A 90 -0.58 -3.59 8.52
N ILE A 91 0.70 -3.26 8.45
CA ILE A 91 1.54 -3.57 7.30
C ILE A 91 2.23 -4.89 7.62
N HIS A 92 1.89 -5.94 6.87
CA HIS A 92 2.41 -7.29 7.09
C HIS A 92 3.89 -7.36 6.72
N THR A 93 4.22 -6.89 5.51
CA THR A 93 5.57 -6.95 4.96
C THR A 93 5.87 -5.73 4.12
N MET A 94 7.14 -5.37 4.07
CA MET A 94 7.68 -4.35 3.19
C MET A 94 8.93 -4.90 2.50
N SER A 95 9.18 -4.47 1.27
CA SER A 95 10.45 -4.75 0.60
C SER A 95 10.81 -3.62 -0.36
N THR A 96 12.10 -3.40 -0.54
CA THR A 96 12.63 -2.28 -1.31
C THR A 96 13.46 -2.73 -2.48
N ARG A 97 13.42 -1.96 -3.58
CA ARG A 97 14.30 -2.13 -4.74
C ARG A 97 14.91 -0.77 -5.08
N TYR A 98 16.20 -0.62 -4.84
CA TYR A 98 16.95 0.59 -5.21
C TYR A 98 16.94 0.81 -6.72
N LEU A 99 16.93 2.08 -7.12
CA LEU A 99 17.05 2.48 -8.52
C LEU A 99 18.22 3.43 -8.72
N ASP A 100 18.22 4.54 -7.98
CA ASP A 100 19.22 5.58 -8.09
C ASP A 100 19.33 6.36 -6.76
N PRO A 101 20.29 7.30 -6.63
CA PRO A 101 20.51 7.99 -5.37
C PRO A 101 19.29 8.73 -4.82
N HIS A 102 18.26 9.00 -5.61
CA HIS A 102 17.06 9.70 -5.16
C HIS A 102 15.78 8.88 -5.32
N HIS A 103 15.85 7.64 -5.82
CA HIS A 103 14.68 6.84 -6.08
C HIS A 103 14.82 5.37 -5.69
N PHE A 104 13.74 4.82 -5.16
CA PHE A 104 13.59 3.38 -4.94
C PHE A 104 12.12 2.97 -5.03
N TYR A 105 11.87 1.69 -5.34
CA TYR A 105 10.54 1.11 -5.21
C TYR A 105 10.33 0.56 -3.81
N LEU A 106 9.13 0.78 -3.27
CA LEU A 106 8.64 0.15 -2.05
C LEU A 106 7.43 -0.73 -2.37
N HIS A 107 7.56 -2.01 -2.06
CA HIS A 107 6.48 -2.97 -2.12
C HIS A 107 5.92 -3.16 -0.71
N LEU A 108 4.59 -3.15 -0.60
CA LEU A 108 3.87 -3.28 0.67
C LEU A 108 2.84 -4.39 0.57
N ARG A 109 2.69 -5.17 1.64
CA ARG A 109 1.50 -6.01 1.88
C ARG A 109 0.79 -5.50 3.13
N THR A 110 -0.47 -5.15 2.99
CA THR A 110 -1.24 -4.46 4.04
C THR A 110 -2.54 -5.18 4.35
N GLN A 111 -3.07 -4.96 5.55
CA GLN A 111 -4.44 -5.34 5.90
C GLN A 111 -5.45 -4.63 4.98
N ALA A 112 -6.58 -5.28 4.73
CA ALA A 112 -7.73 -4.67 4.08
C ALA A 112 -8.13 -3.32 4.70
N GLY A 113 -8.64 -2.41 3.87
CA GLY A 113 -9.06 -1.07 4.31
C GLY A 113 -7.94 -0.18 4.85
N THR A 114 -6.67 -0.54 4.61
CA THR A 114 -5.54 0.37 4.78
C THR A 114 -5.59 1.38 3.65
N TYR A 115 -5.58 2.67 3.97
CA TYR A 115 -5.42 3.68 2.93
C TYR A 115 -3.96 3.67 2.51
N PRO A 116 -3.62 3.27 1.28
CA PRO A 116 -2.30 3.53 0.73
C PRO A 116 -2.24 5.05 0.62
N PRO A 117 -1.29 5.72 1.30
CA PRO A 117 -1.19 7.16 1.18
C PRO A 117 -1.08 7.53 -0.32
N PRO A 118 -1.92 8.44 -0.83
CA PRO A 118 -1.88 8.85 -2.25
C PRO A 118 -0.60 9.56 -2.66
N CYS A 119 0.28 9.84 -1.71
CA CYS A 119 1.62 10.28 -1.94
C CYS A 119 2.48 9.61 -0.88
N PHE A 120 3.53 8.92 -1.31
CA PHE A 120 4.73 8.71 -0.51
C PHE A 120 5.50 10.01 -0.27
N PHE A 121 4.83 11.17 -0.28
CA PHE A 121 5.04 12.17 0.75
C PHE A 121 4.44 11.64 2.07
N LEU A 122 4.99 10.52 2.57
CA LEU A 122 5.18 10.50 4.01
C LEU A 122 6.01 11.74 4.28
N SER A 123 5.48 12.64 5.11
CA SER A 123 6.24 13.76 5.63
C SER A 123 7.65 13.23 5.87
N LEU A 124 8.66 13.91 5.34
CA LEU A 124 10.07 13.53 5.43
C LEU A 124 10.45 13.02 6.83
N ARG A 125 9.71 13.39 7.89
CA ARG A 125 9.81 12.85 9.24
C ARG A 125 9.70 11.34 9.40
N THR A 126 8.88 10.58 8.66
CA THR A 126 8.77 9.13 8.95
C THR A 126 9.94 8.34 8.36
N VAL A 127 10.40 8.70 7.17
CA VAL A 127 11.61 8.12 6.58
C VAL A 127 12.86 8.67 7.29
N ASP A 128 12.91 9.98 7.63
CA ASP A 128 13.97 10.54 8.48
C ASP A 128 13.98 9.90 9.88
N THR A 129 12.84 9.50 10.47
CA THR A 129 12.85 8.76 11.76
C THR A 129 13.39 7.34 11.62
N LEU A 130 13.28 6.75 10.45
CA LEU A 130 13.82 5.42 10.18
C LEU A 130 15.33 5.49 9.84
N THR A 131 15.77 6.50 9.09
CA THR A 131 17.20 6.70 8.78
C THR A 131 18.01 7.37 9.90
N ARG A 132 17.38 8.07 10.86
CA ARG A 132 18.09 8.68 12.02
C ARG A 132 18.30 7.75 13.22
N ARG A 133 17.69 6.57 13.28
CA ARG A 133 17.82 5.68 14.43
C ARG A 133 18.82 4.56 14.13
N GLY A 134 20.08 4.80 14.51
CA GLY A 134 21.00 3.71 14.86
C GLY A 134 20.41 2.82 15.97
N PRO A 135 20.98 1.62 16.21
CA PRO A 135 20.37 0.58 17.02
C PRO A 135 20.21 1.06 18.46
N SER A 136 18.97 1.37 18.86
CA SER A 136 18.63 1.70 20.24
C SER A 136 17.41 0.88 20.66
N PRO A 137 17.41 0.26 21.86
CA PRO A 137 16.46 -0.79 22.25
C PRO A 137 15.08 -0.25 22.68
N HIS A 138 14.69 0.95 22.24
CA HIS A 138 13.43 1.57 22.63
C HIS A 138 12.47 1.72 21.46
N LYS A 139 11.40 0.91 21.55
CA LYS A 139 10.23 0.89 20.66
C LYS A 139 9.80 2.33 20.32
N PRO A 140 9.56 2.66 19.03
CA PRO A 140 9.19 4.00 18.64
C PRO A 140 7.81 4.37 19.19
N LYS A 141 7.78 5.28 20.17
CA LYS A 141 6.57 6.03 20.52
C LYS A 141 6.31 7.04 19.40
N MET A 142 5.21 6.87 18.66
CA MET A 142 4.70 7.89 17.75
C MET A 142 4.08 9.02 18.58
N GLN A 143 4.71 10.20 18.56
CA GLN A 143 4.13 11.42 19.10
C GLN A 143 3.16 12.05 18.09
N HIS A 144 2.01 12.47 18.59
CA HIS A 144 0.98 13.23 17.88
C HIS A 144 1.53 14.58 17.40
N ILE A 145 1.25 14.93 16.14
CA ILE A 145 1.39 16.28 15.58
C ILE A 145 0.16 16.50 14.64
N PRO A 146 -0.46 17.70 14.63
CA PRO A 146 -1.90 17.92 14.38
C PRO A 146 -2.42 17.44 13.02
#